data_AF-A0A9P5H837-F1
#
_entry.id   AF-A0A9P5H837-F1
#
_cell.length_a   1.000
_cell.length_b   1.000
_cell.length_c   1.000
_cell.angle_alpha   90.00
_cell.angle_beta   90.00
_cell.angle_gamma   90.00
#
_symmetry.space_group_name_H-M   'P 1'
#
loop_
_entity.id
_entity.type
_entity.pdbx_description
1 polymer ?
#
loop_
_entity_poly.entity_id
_entity_poly.type
_entity_poly.pdbx_seq_one_letter_code
_entity_poly.pdbx_strand_id
1 'polypeptide(L)'
;MSKSLKNYTTIRTILSQKEWTACSLRICFLLMPRQDGVEATDELMKAVVGWEGKLNNFFLNSLDLWKHSGPKTKTIQELGIADQQLLSALDKAKADVDTALCNSFNTSAVMRILYDLVTESNSAEALSDETVMLLVRWMTRIVTIFGLDPGGDLSNLDRIGWSSLDIPAPAKPYIYPASELRDKDPTLACSGSVDHTAIAKLANGITIAASTPVVESSDPQSDIYLEDRNDPWPASVRPLDKLLVEARAERESAGAAKAKAKLEQEAREAERERELSERAKVDPLLIFRTSDEYSKWDENGIPTVDAAGNVSSKNRCKKLVKEWEKQKNLHEEWLATEQAA
;
A
#
# COMPACT_ATOMS: atom_id res chain seq x y z
N MET A 1 -7.62 2.82 35.86
CA MET A 1 -6.89 4.08 36.15
C MET A 1 -7.49 4.77 37.38
N SER A 2 -6.68 5.24 38.33
CA SER A 2 -7.16 5.95 39.53
C SER A 2 -6.22 7.08 39.95
N LYS A 3 -6.82 8.21 40.37
CA LYS A 3 -6.09 9.33 40.97
C LYS A 3 -5.39 8.93 42.28
N SER A 4 -6.03 8.09 43.10
CA SER A 4 -5.46 7.66 44.39
C SER A 4 -4.20 6.81 44.22
N LEU A 5 -4.14 6.02 43.15
CA LEU A 5 -2.99 5.19 42.80
C LEU A 5 -1.93 5.94 41.97
N LYS A 6 -2.13 7.24 41.71
CA LYS A 6 -1.31 8.07 40.80
C LYS A 6 -1.09 7.44 39.41
N ASN A 7 -1.96 6.51 39.01
CA ASN A 7 -1.92 5.83 37.72
C ASN A 7 -3.12 6.28 36.89
N TYR A 8 -3.05 7.51 36.40
CA TYR A 8 -4.07 8.11 35.54
C TYR A 8 -3.41 8.92 34.41
N THR A 9 -4.03 8.89 33.25
CA THR A 9 -3.69 9.72 32.10
C THR A 9 -4.86 10.66 31.82
N THR A 10 -4.59 11.91 31.44
CA THR A 10 -5.66 12.86 31.08
C THR A 10 -6.02 12.72 29.60
N ILE A 11 -7.27 13.02 29.24
CA ILE A 11 -7.69 13.05 27.82
C ILE A 11 -6.80 14.01 27.02
N ARG A 12 -6.43 15.16 27.60
CA ARG A 12 -5.50 16.11 26.97
C ARG A 12 -4.13 15.50 26.67
N THR A 13 -3.62 14.66 27.57
CA THR A 13 -2.35 13.95 27.37
C THR A 13 -2.47 12.92 26.25
N ILE A 14 -3.54 12.14 26.22
CA ILE A 14 -3.78 11.15 25.13
C ILE A 14 -3.89 11.86 23.79
N LEU A 15 -4.70 12.92 23.69
CA LEU A 15 -4.88 13.68 22.45
C LEU A 15 -3.64 14.50 22.04
N SER A 16 -2.66 14.68 22.93
CA SER A 16 -1.38 15.28 22.55
C SER A 16 -0.44 14.28 21.85
N GLN A 17 -0.74 12.99 21.94
CA GLN A 17 -0.02 11.95 21.20
C GLN A 17 -0.50 11.95 19.76
N LYS A 18 0.43 11.88 18.80
CA LYS A 18 0.10 11.86 17.36
C LYS A 18 -0.76 10.66 16.94
N GLU A 19 -0.80 9.62 17.76
CA GLU A 19 -1.54 8.38 17.52
C GLU A 19 -3.06 8.53 17.71
N TRP A 20 -3.51 9.54 18.46
CA TRP A 20 -4.92 9.68 18.82
C TRP A 20 -5.55 10.97 18.28
N THR A 21 -6.74 10.80 17.73
CA THR A 21 -7.70 11.87 17.42
C THR A 21 -8.89 11.75 18.37
N ALA A 22 -9.71 12.80 18.47
CA ALA A 22 -10.94 12.72 19.26
C ALA A 22 -11.89 11.63 18.74
N CYS A 23 -11.94 11.43 17.41
CA CYS A 23 -12.72 10.39 16.75
C CYS A 23 -12.19 8.99 17.09
N SER A 24 -10.92 8.69 16.80
CA SER A 24 -10.29 7.39 17.09
C SER A 24 -10.37 7.01 18.57
N LEU A 25 -10.17 7.95 19.49
CA LEU A 25 -10.32 7.68 20.93
C LEU A 25 -11.77 7.32 21.29
N ARG A 26 -12.74 7.93 20.62
CA ARG A 26 -14.16 7.59 20.82
C ARG A 26 -14.53 6.25 20.21
N ILE A 27 -13.98 5.91 19.03
CA ILE A 27 -14.11 4.59 18.39
C ILE A 27 -13.57 3.51 19.32
N CYS A 28 -12.40 3.74 19.93
CA CYS A 28 -11.81 2.84 20.93
C CYS A 28 -12.80 2.49 22.05
N PHE A 29 -13.47 3.48 22.63
CA PHE A 29 -14.47 3.24 23.67
C PHE A 29 -15.73 2.54 23.16
N LEU A 30 -16.13 2.75 21.91
CA LEU A 30 -17.32 2.12 21.32
C LEU A 30 -17.08 0.65 20.95
N LEU A 31 -15.84 0.29 20.59
CA LEU A 31 -15.44 -1.09 20.28
C LEU A 31 -15.41 -2.00 21.51
N MET A 32 -15.36 -1.44 22.71
CA MET A 32 -15.31 -2.20 23.96
C MET A 32 -16.70 -2.27 24.62
N PRO A 33 -17.08 -3.43 25.20
CA PRO A 33 -18.28 -3.51 26.01
C PRO A 33 -18.18 -2.60 27.23
N ARG A 34 -19.27 -1.93 27.59
CA ARG A 34 -19.30 -0.97 28.72
C ARG A 34 -18.88 -1.61 30.05
N GLN A 35 -19.16 -2.90 30.24
CA GLN A 35 -18.81 -3.61 31.48
C GLN A 35 -17.33 -3.93 31.63
N ASP A 36 -16.55 -3.88 30.54
CA ASP A 36 -15.18 -4.36 30.54
C ASP A 36 -14.19 -3.20 30.73
N GLY A 37 -13.04 -3.53 31.32
CA GLY A 37 -11.92 -2.61 31.38
C GLY A 37 -11.36 -2.37 29.97
N VAL A 38 -10.98 -1.13 29.68
CA VAL A 38 -10.32 -0.78 28.43
C VAL A 38 -8.81 -0.68 28.67
N GLU A 39 -8.07 -1.52 27.96
CA GLU A 39 -6.61 -1.45 27.87
C GLU A 39 -6.24 -1.03 26.45
N ALA A 40 -5.47 0.04 26.32
CA ALA A 40 -5.00 0.52 25.02
C ALA A 40 -3.82 -0.34 24.56
N THR A 41 -4.11 -1.53 24.03
CA THR A 41 -3.11 -2.41 23.40
C THR A 41 -2.90 -2.02 21.93
N ASP A 42 -1.77 -2.42 21.37
CA ASP A 42 -1.46 -2.19 19.96
C ASP A 42 -2.49 -2.88 19.03
N GLU A 43 -3.04 -4.03 19.44
CA GLU A 43 -4.10 -4.71 18.70
C GLU A 43 -5.40 -3.89 18.68
N LEU A 44 -5.78 -3.30 19.81
CA LEU A 44 -6.95 -2.44 19.88
C LEU A 44 -6.75 -1.20 19.01
N MET A 45 -5.55 -0.62 19.00
CA MET A 45 -5.21 0.49 18.10
C MET A 45 -5.38 0.11 16.64
N LYS A 46 -4.86 -1.05 16.22
CA LYS A 46 -5.04 -1.53 14.85
C LYS A 46 -6.52 -1.73 14.50
N ALA A 47 -7.31 -2.24 15.44
CA ALA A 47 -8.76 -2.41 15.25
C ALA A 47 -9.49 -1.06 15.10
N VAL A 48 -9.14 -0.06 15.93
CA VAL A 48 -9.68 1.31 15.85
C VAL A 48 -9.38 1.92 14.49
N VAL A 49 -8.11 1.92 14.09
CA VAL A 49 -7.68 2.54 12.84
C VAL A 49 -8.26 1.80 11.64
N GLY A 50 -8.33 0.46 11.68
CA GLY A 50 -8.97 -0.35 10.63
C GLY A 50 -10.47 -0.07 10.48
N TRP A 51 -11.18 0.08 11.60
CA TRP A 51 -12.59 0.42 11.59
C TRP A 51 -12.83 1.84 11.06
N GLU A 52 -12.07 2.82 11.55
CA GLU A 52 -12.16 4.22 11.12
C GLU A 52 -11.86 4.34 9.62
N GLY A 53 -10.75 3.77 9.15
CA GLY A 53 -10.34 3.81 7.74
C GLY A 53 -11.35 3.14 6.82
N LYS A 54 -11.99 2.06 7.24
CA LYS A 54 -13.02 1.42 6.42
C LYS A 54 -14.23 2.32 6.19
N LEU A 55 -14.69 2.98 7.25
CA LEU A 55 -15.83 3.91 7.16
C LEU A 55 -15.45 5.20 6.45
N ASN A 56 -14.21 5.69 6.64
CA ASN A 56 -13.69 6.80 5.86
C ASN A 56 -13.79 6.51 4.36
N ASN A 57 -13.21 5.39 3.92
CA ASN A 57 -13.24 4.99 2.51
C ASN A 57 -14.67 4.83 1.97
N PHE A 58 -15.55 4.20 2.75
CA PHE A 58 -16.96 4.06 2.37
C PHE A 58 -17.63 5.42 2.16
N PHE A 59 -17.56 6.33 3.15
CA PHE A 59 -18.17 7.66 3.03
C PHE A 59 -17.55 8.51 1.93
N LEU A 60 -16.23 8.42 1.71
CA LEU A 60 -15.52 9.13 0.65
C LEU A 60 -15.96 8.66 -0.75
N ASN A 61 -16.07 7.34 -0.94
CA ASN A 61 -16.59 6.77 -2.19
C ASN A 61 -18.04 7.19 -2.43
N SER A 62 -18.87 7.21 -1.39
CA SER A 62 -20.26 7.67 -1.48
C SER A 62 -20.39 9.16 -1.75
N LEU A 63 -19.49 9.98 -1.18
CA LEU A 63 -19.46 11.41 -1.44
C LEU A 63 -19.08 11.69 -2.90
N ASP A 64 -18.13 10.95 -3.45
CA ASP A 64 -17.77 11.08 -4.87
C ASP A 64 -18.92 10.63 -5.77
N LEU A 65 -19.58 9.51 -5.43
CA LEU A 65 -20.78 9.08 -6.12
C LEU A 65 -21.84 10.19 -6.10
N TRP A 66 -22.12 10.77 -4.94
CA TRP A 66 -23.07 11.87 -4.80
C TRP A 66 -22.69 13.12 -5.62
N LYS A 67 -21.41 13.50 -5.66
CA LYS A 67 -20.91 14.62 -6.48
C LYS A 67 -21.08 14.38 -7.98
N HIS A 68 -21.00 13.14 -8.43
CA HIS A 68 -21.11 12.76 -9.83
C HIS A 68 -22.53 12.33 -10.25
N SER A 69 -23.39 11.97 -9.30
CA SER A 69 -24.82 11.80 -9.51
C SER A 69 -25.46 13.17 -9.72
N GLY A 70 -25.36 13.69 -10.95
CA GLY A 70 -26.11 14.88 -11.37
C GLY A 70 -27.63 14.68 -11.27
N PRO A 71 -28.45 15.72 -11.53
CA PRO A 71 -29.91 15.60 -11.55
C PRO A 71 -30.35 14.70 -12.71
N LYS A 72 -30.26 13.38 -12.51
CA LYS A 72 -30.84 12.39 -13.42
C LYS A 72 -32.35 12.54 -13.28
N THR A 73 -33.04 12.79 -14.40
CA THR A 73 -34.47 12.51 -14.52
C THR A 73 -34.73 11.15 -13.90
N LYS A 74 -35.69 11.05 -12.97
CA LYS A 74 -36.13 9.80 -12.31
C LYS A 74 -36.60 8.79 -13.37
N THR A 75 -35.68 8.16 -14.07
CA THR A 75 -35.95 6.90 -14.73
C THR A 75 -36.01 5.89 -13.59
N ILE A 76 -37.20 5.33 -13.36
CA ILE A 76 -37.39 4.25 -12.38
C ILE A 76 -36.52 3.10 -12.90
N GLN A 77 -35.31 3.00 -12.39
CA GLN A 77 -34.43 1.87 -12.66
C GLN A 77 -34.92 0.74 -11.76
N GLU A 78 -35.33 -0.37 -12.38
CA GLU A 78 -35.71 -1.57 -11.62
C GLU A 78 -34.52 -1.99 -10.76
N LEU A 79 -34.75 -2.10 -9.44
CA LEU A 79 -33.72 -2.49 -8.48
C LEU A 79 -33.22 -3.89 -8.82
N GLY A 80 -31.91 -4.02 -9.01
CA GLY A 80 -31.28 -5.29 -9.30
C GLY A 80 -31.36 -6.25 -8.12
N ILE A 81 -30.98 -7.51 -8.35
CA ILE A 81 -30.90 -8.51 -7.28
C ILE A 81 -29.92 -8.06 -6.18
N ALA A 82 -28.78 -7.46 -6.57
CA ALA A 82 -27.80 -6.92 -5.65
C ALA A 82 -28.37 -5.78 -4.78
N ASP A 83 -29.15 -4.87 -5.36
CA ASP A 83 -29.84 -3.82 -4.60
C ASP A 83 -30.79 -4.41 -3.56
N GLN A 84 -31.61 -5.39 -3.96
CA GLN A 84 -32.58 -6.03 -3.05
C GLN A 84 -31.90 -6.76 -1.90
N GLN A 85 -30.78 -7.45 -2.18
CA GLN A 85 -29.97 -8.10 -1.17
C GLN A 85 -29.39 -7.09 -0.18
N LEU A 86 -28.80 -5.99 -0.67
CA LEU A 86 -28.22 -4.96 0.19
C LEU A 86 -29.28 -4.21 1.01
N LEU A 87 -30.47 -3.96 0.45
CA LEU A 87 -31.59 -3.38 1.19
C LEU A 87 -32.08 -4.33 2.29
N SER A 88 -32.15 -5.64 2.01
CA SER A 88 -32.47 -6.63 3.04
C SER A 88 -31.41 -6.69 4.13
N ALA A 89 -30.12 -6.60 3.77
CA ALA A 89 -29.02 -6.52 4.72
C ALA A 89 -29.09 -5.26 5.59
N LEU A 90 -29.45 -4.11 4.99
CA LEU A 90 -29.69 -2.86 5.71
C LEU A 90 -30.85 -2.99 6.72
N ASP A 91 -31.97 -3.58 6.32
CA ASP A 91 -33.10 -3.75 7.24
C ASP A 91 -32.79 -4.73 8.38
N LYS A 92 -32.04 -5.79 8.09
CA LYS A 92 -31.49 -6.68 9.12
C LYS A 92 -30.55 -5.92 10.05
N ALA A 93 -29.62 -5.12 9.50
CA ALA A 93 -28.68 -4.33 10.29
C ALA A 93 -29.41 -3.34 11.21
N LYS A 94 -30.50 -2.69 10.75
CA LYS A 94 -31.34 -1.83 11.59
C LYS A 94 -31.92 -2.60 12.79
N ALA A 95 -32.48 -3.77 12.56
CA ALA A 95 -33.06 -4.61 13.61
C ALA A 95 -31.99 -5.13 14.59
N ASP A 96 -30.84 -5.53 14.08
CA ASP A 96 -29.71 -6.02 14.88
C ASP A 96 -29.11 -4.88 15.74
N VAL A 97 -29.03 -3.65 15.21
CA VAL A 97 -28.61 -2.47 15.97
C VAL A 97 -29.59 -2.15 17.08
N ASP A 98 -30.89 -2.14 16.80
CA ASP A 98 -31.92 -1.90 17.82
C ASP A 98 -31.84 -2.95 18.95
N THR A 99 -31.71 -4.22 18.58
CA THR A 99 -31.53 -5.34 19.52
C THR A 99 -30.25 -5.17 20.36
N ALA A 100 -29.13 -4.80 19.74
CA ALA A 100 -27.86 -4.60 20.44
C ALA A 100 -27.92 -3.42 21.43
N LEU A 101 -28.58 -2.32 21.05
CA LEU A 101 -28.73 -1.16 21.91
C LEU A 101 -29.69 -1.41 23.07
N CYS A 102 -30.80 -2.13 22.83
CA CYS A 102 -31.71 -2.57 23.88
C CYS A 102 -31.04 -3.56 24.85
N ASN A 103 -30.06 -4.33 24.39
CA ASN A 103 -29.27 -5.23 25.22
C ASN A 103 -28.09 -4.51 25.90
N SER A 104 -28.40 -3.76 26.96
CA SER A 104 -27.40 -3.11 27.82
C SER A 104 -26.43 -2.17 27.06
N PHE A 105 -26.90 -1.49 26.03
CA PHE A 105 -26.09 -0.58 25.19
C PHE A 105 -24.84 -1.26 24.63
N ASN A 106 -25.00 -2.43 23.99
CA ASN A 106 -23.87 -3.15 23.41
C ASN A 106 -23.34 -2.44 22.15
N THR A 107 -22.56 -1.38 22.35
CA THR A 107 -21.94 -0.59 21.27
C THR A 107 -20.96 -1.41 20.46
N SER A 108 -20.21 -2.33 21.08
CA SER A 108 -19.24 -3.18 20.38
C SER A 108 -19.91 -4.02 19.27
N ALA A 109 -21.12 -4.53 19.54
CA ALA A 109 -21.92 -5.24 18.55
C ALA A 109 -22.38 -4.32 17.41
N VAL A 110 -22.83 -3.09 17.72
CA VAL A 110 -23.21 -2.09 16.71
C VAL A 110 -22.04 -1.74 15.80
N MET A 111 -20.85 -1.52 16.35
CA MET A 111 -19.64 -1.23 15.57
C MET A 111 -19.33 -2.37 14.58
N ARG A 112 -19.50 -3.63 14.99
CA ARG A 112 -19.35 -4.80 14.11
C ARG A 112 -20.42 -4.84 13.02
N ILE A 113 -21.69 -4.61 13.36
CA ILE A 113 -22.79 -4.59 12.39
C ILE A 113 -22.54 -3.54 11.30
N LEU A 114 -22.09 -2.34 11.67
CA LEU A 114 -21.74 -1.29 10.72
C LEU A 114 -20.57 -1.71 9.81
N TYR A 115 -19.54 -2.34 10.39
CA TYR A 115 -18.38 -2.84 9.65
C TYR A 115 -18.76 -3.92 8.63
N ASP A 116 -19.61 -4.87 9.04
CA ASP A 116 -20.08 -5.98 8.21
C ASP A 116 -20.94 -5.45 7.05
N LEU A 117 -21.85 -4.52 7.32
CA LEU A 117 -22.70 -3.90 6.31
C LEU A 117 -21.89 -3.15 5.23
N VAL A 118 -20.83 -2.45 5.62
CA VAL A 118 -19.90 -1.84 4.63
C VAL A 118 -19.16 -2.91 3.82
N THR A 119 -18.82 -4.05 4.43
CA THR A 119 -18.21 -5.18 3.70
C THR A 119 -19.14 -5.70 2.61
N GLU A 120 -20.41 -5.92 2.96
CA GLU A 120 -21.43 -6.40 2.03
C GLU A 120 -21.65 -5.39 0.90
N SER A 121 -21.76 -4.10 1.23
CA SER A 121 -21.88 -3.04 0.23
C SER A 121 -20.68 -2.97 -0.72
N ASN A 122 -19.45 -3.10 -0.21
CA ASN A 122 -18.24 -3.02 -1.04
C ASN A 122 -18.04 -4.25 -1.92
N SER A 123 -18.65 -5.37 -1.56
CA SER A 123 -18.56 -6.64 -2.30
C SER A 123 -19.66 -6.77 -3.35
N ALA A 124 -20.72 -5.96 -3.27
CA ALA A 124 -21.81 -5.95 -4.23
C ALA A 124 -21.43 -5.14 -5.48
N GLU A 125 -21.67 -5.73 -6.65
CA GLU A 125 -21.45 -5.09 -7.94
C GLU A 125 -22.76 -4.52 -8.50
N ALA A 126 -22.64 -3.51 -9.38
CA ALA A 126 -23.77 -2.92 -10.10
C ALA A 126 -24.91 -2.39 -9.21
N LEU A 127 -24.59 -1.89 -8.02
CA LEU A 127 -25.55 -1.21 -7.15
C LEU A 127 -26.03 0.11 -7.77
N SER A 128 -27.30 0.44 -7.53
CA SER A 128 -27.83 1.74 -7.88
C SER A 128 -27.32 2.83 -6.92
N ASP A 129 -27.12 4.03 -7.47
CA ASP A 129 -26.75 5.24 -6.71
C ASP A 129 -27.69 5.45 -5.50
N GLU A 130 -29.00 5.24 -5.70
CA GLU A 130 -30.02 5.44 -4.67
C GLU A 130 -29.88 4.45 -3.50
N THR A 131 -29.64 3.16 -3.78
CA THR A 131 -29.45 2.15 -2.73
C THR A 131 -28.23 2.48 -1.86
N VAL A 132 -27.11 2.85 -2.50
CA VAL A 132 -25.89 3.27 -1.78
C VAL A 132 -26.18 4.50 -0.92
N MET A 133 -26.90 5.49 -1.46
CA MET A 133 -27.24 6.70 -0.72
C MET A 133 -28.16 6.45 0.49
N LEU A 134 -29.11 5.53 0.39
CA LEU A 134 -29.95 5.12 1.53
C LEU A 134 -29.12 4.50 2.65
N LEU A 135 -28.19 3.61 2.29
CA LEU A 135 -27.26 2.97 3.22
C LEU A 135 -26.41 4.01 3.95
N VAL A 136 -25.79 4.92 3.18
CA VAL A 136 -24.88 5.95 3.66
C VAL A 136 -25.57 6.93 4.61
N ARG A 137 -26.79 7.36 4.28
CA ARG A 137 -27.59 8.24 5.15
C ARG A 137 -27.90 7.57 6.48
N TRP A 138 -28.29 6.29 6.46
CA TRP A 138 -28.55 5.55 7.69
C TRP A 138 -27.29 5.40 8.53
N MET A 139 -26.17 5.00 7.92
CA MET A 139 -24.89 4.89 8.61
C MET A 139 -24.43 6.22 9.21
N THR A 140 -24.55 7.32 8.44
CA THR A 140 -24.23 8.68 8.88
C THR A 140 -25.04 9.06 10.13
N ARG A 141 -26.32 8.70 10.16
CA ARG A 141 -27.18 8.89 11.34
C ARG A 141 -26.65 8.12 12.56
N ILE A 142 -26.28 6.84 12.41
CA ILE A 142 -25.80 6.02 13.53
C ILE A 142 -24.47 6.57 14.09
N VAL A 143 -23.49 6.88 13.23
CA VAL A 143 -22.20 7.44 13.69
C VAL A 143 -22.37 8.81 14.36
N THR A 144 -23.35 9.60 13.91
CA THR A 144 -23.73 10.86 14.56
C THR A 144 -24.35 10.64 15.93
N ILE A 145 -25.26 9.67 16.08
CA ILE A 145 -25.83 9.28 17.39
C ILE A 145 -24.72 8.84 18.35
N PHE A 146 -23.73 8.12 17.84
CA PHE A 146 -22.56 7.72 18.61
C PHE A 146 -21.57 8.86 18.87
N GLY A 147 -21.80 10.06 18.35
CA GLY A 147 -20.97 11.25 18.60
C GLY A 147 -19.58 11.15 17.99
N LEU A 148 -19.42 10.37 16.92
CA LEU A 148 -18.18 10.29 16.16
C LEU A 148 -17.94 11.55 15.32
N ASP A 149 -18.98 12.36 15.15
CA ASP A 149 -18.95 13.62 14.42
C ASP A 149 -19.21 14.81 15.35
N PRO A 150 -18.19 15.62 15.69
CA PRO A 150 -18.36 16.80 16.52
C PRO A 150 -19.32 17.83 15.92
N GLY A 151 -19.36 17.91 14.59
CA GLY A 151 -20.26 18.81 13.87
C GLY A 151 -21.60 18.19 13.52
N GLY A 152 -21.86 16.95 13.94
CA GLY A 152 -23.00 16.14 13.51
C GLY A 152 -24.35 16.80 13.79
N ASP A 153 -25.22 16.81 12.78
CA ASP A 153 -26.57 17.36 12.87
C ASP A 153 -27.57 16.33 12.33
N LEU A 154 -28.40 15.79 13.22
CA LEU A 154 -29.41 14.78 12.89
C LEU A 154 -30.58 15.34 12.08
N SER A 155 -30.71 16.65 11.97
CA SER A 155 -31.73 17.30 11.13
C SER A 155 -31.29 17.43 9.67
N ASN A 156 -29.98 17.38 9.40
CA ASN A 156 -29.42 17.43 8.06
C ASN A 156 -29.33 16.02 7.44
N LEU A 157 -30.34 15.66 6.64
CA LEU A 157 -30.44 14.36 5.98
C LEU A 157 -29.54 14.19 4.74
N ASP A 158 -28.94 15.28 4.25
CA ASP A 158 -28.04 15.26 3.09
C ASP A 158 -26.57 15.20 3.49
N ARG A 159 -26.28 15.23 4.78
CA ARG A 159 -24.93 15.01 5.30
C ARG A 159 -24.51 13.56 5.07
N ILE A 160 -23.27 13.39 4.63
CA ILE A 160 -22.60 12.09 4.47
C ILE A 160 -21.38 12.03 5.38
N GLY A 161 -21.27 10.98 6.18
CA GLY A 161 -20.13 10.74 7.06
C GLY A 161 -19.96 11.78 8.16
N TRP A 162 -18.70 12.08 8.51
CA TRP A 162 -18.33 13.00 9.58
C TRP A 162 -17.43 14.16 9.12
N SER A 163 -17.35 15.24 9.89
CA SER A 163 -16.65 16.47 9.48
C SER A 163 -15.16 16.30 9.16
N SER A 164 -14.46 15.37 9.81
CA SER A 164 -13.02 15.15 9.62
C SER A 164 -12.67 14.33 8.37
N LEU A 165 -13.66 14.03 7.52
CA LEU A 165 -13.48 13.19 6.34
C LEU A 165 -12.94 13.94 5.12
N ASP A 166 -13.30 15.22 4.98
CA ASP A 166 -12.98 15.99 3.79
C ASP A 166 -11.73 16.85 4.00
N ILE A 167 -11.09 17.20 2.89
CA ILE A 167 -9.92 18.09 2.88
C ILE A 167 -10.33 19.43 3.48
N PRO A 168 -9.53 20.01 4.40
CA PRO A 168 -9.83 21.32 4.98
C PRO A 168 -10.09 22.37 3.89
N ALA A 169 -11.15 23.15 4.06
CA ALA A 169 -11.55 24.19 3.10
C ALA A 169 -10.40 25.14 2.67
N PRO A 170 -9.47 25.55 3.56
CA PRO A 170 -8.32 26.37 3.18
C PRO A 170 -7.33 25.69 2.22
N ALA A 171 -7.29 24.35 2.21
CA ALA A 171 -6.33 23.59 1.41
C ALA A 171 -6.88 23.24 0.01
N LYS A 172 -8.21 23.15 -0.13
CA LYS A 172 -8.91 22.85 -1.40
C LYS A 172 -8.45 23.70 -2.60
N PRO A 173 -8.24 25.03 -2.48
CA PRO A 173 -7.81 25.88 -3.61
C PRO A 173 -6.40 25.59 -4.13
N TYR A 174 -5.59 24.80 -3.41
CA TYR A 174 -4.24 24.42 -3.83
C TYR A 174 -4.19 22.96 -4.32
N ILE A 175 -4.91 22.07 -3.63
CA ILE A 175 -4.82 20.63 -3.88
C ILE A 175 -5.58 20.21 -5.13
N TYR A 176 -6.85 20.62 -5.29
CA TYR A 176 -7.64 20.21 -6.45
C TYR A 176 -7.03 20.70 -7.77
N PRO A 177 -6.53 21.95 -7.86
CA PRO A 177 -5.89 22.40 -9.09
C PRO A 177 -4.56 21.68 -9.37
N ALA A 178 -3.79 21.31 -8.33
CA ALA A 178 -2.60 20.47 -8.51
C ALA A 178 -2.95 19.06 -9.00
N SER A 179 -4.04 18.46 -8.50
CA SER A 179 -4.57 17.18 -9.00
C SER A 179 -5.01 17.29 -10.46
N GLU A 180 -5.69 18.37 -10.84
CA GLU A 180 -6.13 18.60 -12.22
C GLU A 180 -4.94 18.79 -13.17
N LEU A 181 -3.90 19.51 -12.74
CA LEU A 181 -2.65 19.63 -13.51
C LEU A 181 -2.03 18.25 -13.72
N ARG A 182 -1.95 17.46 -12.63
CA ARG A 182 -1.41 16.11 -12.68
C ARG A 182 -2.24 15.23 -13.59
N ASP A 183 -3.57 15.29 -13.63
CA ASP A 183 -4.36 14.40 -14.51
C ASP A 183 -4.24 14.79 -15.99
N LYS A 184 -3.92 16.07 -16.28
CA LYS A 184 -3.65 16.54 -17.65
C LYS A 184 -2.25 16.15 -18.13
N ASP A 185 -1.28 15.93 -17.24
CA ASP A 185 0.13 15.67 -17.58
C ASP A 185 0.48 14.22 -18.04
N PRO A 186 -0.19 13.12 -17.63
CA PRO A 186 0.06 11.77 -18.13
C PRO A 186 -0.12 11.68 -19.64
N THR A 187 -1.05 12.48 -20.19
CA THR A 187 -1.24 12.58 -21.64
C THR A 187 -0.01 13.14 -22.37
N LEU A 188 0.84 13.91 -21.68
CA LEU A 188 2.09 14.48 -22.17
C LEU A 188 3.30 13.58 -21.81
N ALA A 189 3.36 13.03 -20.60
CA ALA A 189 4.47 12.19 -20.13
C ALA A 189 4.55 10.81 -20.83
N CYS A 190 3.41 10.22 -21.20
CA CYS A 190 3.37 8.96 -21.97
C CYS A 190 3.85 9.12 -23.43
N SER A 191 4.07 10.35 -23.91
CA SER A 191 4.57 10.62 -25.28
C SER A 191 6.09 10.58 -25.41
N GLY A 192 6.83 10.30 -24.33
CA GLY A 192 8.30 10.18 -24.33
C GLY A 192 9.06 11.50 -24.46
N SER A 193 8.36 12.64 -24.57
CA SER A 193 8.94 13.99 -24.60
C SER A 193 8.16 14.92 -23.67
N VAL A 194 8.83 15.47 -22.65
CA VAL A 194 8.24 16.44 -21.73
C VAL A 194 8.32 17.83 -22.35
N ASP A 195 7.21 18.35 -22.88
CA ASP A 195 7.15 19.74 -23.33
C ASP A 195 6.95 20.68 -22.13
N HIS A 196 8.06 21.17 -21.59
CA HIS A 196 8.07 22.14 -20.48
C HIS A 196 7.25 23.42 -20.77
N THR A 197 7.10 23.81 -22.05
CA THR A 197 6.34 25.01 -22.42
C THR A 197 4.83 24.76 -22.40
N ALA A 198 4.38 23.56 -22.76
CA ALA A 198 3.00 23.12 -22.63
C ALA A 198 2.57 23.02 -21.16
N ILE A 199 3.44 22.46 -20.30
CA ILE A 199 3.21 22.36 -18.85
C ILE A 199 3.13 23.76 -18.22
N ALA A 200 4.03 24.67 -18.59
CA ALA A 200 4.00 26.05 -18.09
C ALA A 200 2.71 26.80 -18.48
N LYS A 201 2.20 26.57 -19.71
CA LYS A 201 0.91 27.14 -20.14
C LYS A 201 -0.27 26.56 -19.37
N LEU A 202 -0.28 25.25 -19.13
CA LEU A 202 -1.30 24.58 -18.32
C LEU A 202 -1.30 25.10 -16.89
N ALA A 203 -0.11 25.18 -16.27
CA ALA A 203 0.05 25.71 -14.91
C ALA A 203 -0.41 27.17 -14.79
N ASN A 204 -0.10 28.03 -15.77
CA ASN A 204 -0.56 29.42 -15.79
C ASN A 204 -2.08 29.56 -16.04
N GLY A 205 -2.71 28.58 -16.69
CA GLY A 205 -4.16 28.55 -16.89
C GLY A 205 -4.94 28.11 -15.65
N ILE A 206 -4.26 27.51 -14.67
CA ILE A 206 -4.87 27.06 -13.42
C ILE A 206 -4.98 28.24 -12.46
N THR A 207 -6.21 28.64 -12.18
CA THR A 207 -6.49 29.76 -11.27
C THR A 207 -6.42 29.28 -9.82
N ILE A 208 -5.34 29.62 -9.12
CA ILE A 208 -5.30 29.52 -7.65
C ILE A 208 -6.11 30.69 -7.10
N ALA A 209 -7.32 30.41 -6.63
CA ALA A 209 -8.16 31.40 -5.96
C ALA A 209 -7.52 31.74 -4.60
N ALA A 210 -6.63 32.74 -4.58
CA ALA A 210 -6.00 33.21 -3.37
C ALA A 210 -7.06 33.81 -2.44
N SER A 211 -7.28 33.22 -1.26
CA SER A 211 -7.91 33.93 -0.15
C SER A 211 -7.51 33.34 1.20
N THR A 212 -7.11 34.28 2.07
CA THR A 212 -6.81 34.23 3.50
C THR A 212 -5.46 33.63 3.93
N PRO A 213 -4.71 34.33 4.81
CA PRO A 213 -3.51 33.79 5.42
C PRO A 213 -3.90 32.56 6.25
N VAL A 214 -3.14 31.48 6.05
CA VAL A 214 -3.22 30.25 6.85
C VAL A 214 -2.96 30.64 8.30
N VAL A 215 -4.03 30.74 9.10
CA VAL A 215 -3.87 30.59 10.55
C VAL A 215 -3.42 29.16 10.72
N GLU A 216 -2.26 28.94 11.36
CA GLU A 216 -1.82 27.61 11.80
C GLU A 216 -2.91 27.02 12.69
N SER A 217 -3.86 26.32 12.07
CA SER A 217 -4.82 25.51 12.78
C SER A 217 -4.03 24.33 13.30
N SER A 218 -4.13 24.10 14.61
CA SER A 218 -3.57 22.95 15.33
C SER A 218 -4.11 21.59 14.89
N ASP A 219 -4.73 21.51 13.71
CA ASP A 219 -5.20 20.26 13.13
C ASP A 219 -3.97 19.56 12.54
N PRO A 220 -3.72 18.29 12.91
CA PRO A 220 -2.60 17.54 12.39
C PRO A 220 -2.72 17.55 10.87
N GLN A 221 -1.69 18.09 10.22
CA GLN A 221 -1.52 18.14 8.78
C GLN A 221 -1.95 16.80 8.18
N SER A 222 -3.14 16.77 7.59
CA SER A 222 -3.63 15.59 6.89
C SER A 222 -2.79 15.50 5.63
N ASP A 223 -1.82 14.59 5.62
CA ASP A 223 -1.18 14.19 4.39
C ASP A 223 -2.27 13.77 3.40
N ILE A 224 -2.07 14.04 2.12
CA ILE A 224 -3.08 13.78 1.08
C ILE A 224 -2.45 12.88 0.04
N TYR A 225 -3.23 11.94 -0.47
CA TYR A 225 -2.85 11.15 -1.62
C TYR A 225 -3.87 11.26 -2.73
N LEU A 226 -3.42 10.93 -3.94
CA LEU A 226 -4.23 10.88 -5.14
C LEU A 226 -4.41 9.42 -5.52
N GLU A 227 -5.65 9.00 -5.66
CA GLU A 227 -6.01 7.66 -6.11
C GLU A 227 -6.49 7.73 -7.56
N ASP A 228 -5.72 7.11 -8.45
CA ASP A 228 -6.04 7.06 -9.87
C ASP A 228 -7.28 6.19 -10.09
N ARG A 229 -8.20 6.72 -10.89
CA ARG A 229 -9.44 6.03 -11.27
C ARG A 229 -9.35 5.63 -12.74
N ASN A 230 -10.14 4.63 -13.12
CA ASN A 230 -10.24 4.24 -14.52
C ASN A 230 -10.85 5.38 -15.35
N ASP A 231 -10.36 5.55 -16.58
CA ASP A 231 -10.92 6.50 -17.55
C ASP A 231 -12.45 6.35 -17.65
N PRO A 232 -13.23 7.44 -17.74
CA PRO A 232 -12.83 8.84 -17.93
C PRO A 232 -12.77 9.68 -16.63
N TRP A 233 -12.65 9.04 -15.46
CA TRP A 233 -12.79 9.75 -14.19
C TRP A 233 -11.46 10.37 -13.74
N PRO A 234 -11.45 11.66 -13.31
CA PRO A 234 -10.25 12.25 -12.71
C PRO A 234 -9.90 11.52 -11.42
N ALA A 235 -8.65 11.65 -10.99
CA ALA A 235 -8.21 11.02 -9.76
C ALA A 235 -8.94 11.57 -8.54
N SER A 236 -9.19 10.69 -7.58
CA SER A 236 -9.81 11.10 -6.33
C SER A 236 -8.74 11.64 -5.38
N VAL A 237 -9.03 12.80 -4.81
CA VAL A 237 -8.19 13.40 -3.78
C VAL A 237 -8.68 12.91 -2.42
N ARG A 238 -7.81 12.22 -1.69
CA ARG A 238 -8.15 11.52 -0.45
C ARG A 238 -7.22 11.95 0.69
N PRO A 239 -7.72 12.23 1.90
CA PRO A 239 -6.87 12.33 3.08
C PRO A 239 -6.16 11.00 3.31
N LEU A 240 -4.92 11.06 3.76
CA LEU A 240 -4.09 9.89 4.03
C LEU A 240 -4.43 9.34 5.43
N ASP A 241 -5.03 8.15 5.46
CA ASP A 241 -5.23 7.41 6.69
C ASP A 241 -3.91 6.83 7.20
N LYS A 242 -3.80 6.63 8.52
CA LYS A 242 -2.58 6.09 9.16
C LYS A 242 -2.17 4.72 8.62
N LEU A 243 -3.14 3.86 8.30
CA LEU A 243 -2.85 2.55 7.69
C LEU A 243 -2.21 2.68 6.30
N LEU A 244 -2.56 3.73 5.55
CA LEU A 244 -1.99 3.94 4.23
C LEU A 244 -0.54 4.41 4.32
N VAL A 245 -0.19 5.20 5.36
CA VAL A 245 1.20 5.56 5.66
C VAL A 245 2.02 4.31 5.97
N GLU A 246 1.53 3.47 6.87
CA GLU A 246 2.21 2.24 7.29
C GLU A 246 2.34 1.25 6.11
N ALA A 247 1.25 1.04 5.36
CA ALA A 247 1.25 0.16 4.19
C ALA A 247 2.19 0.68 3.08
N ARG A 248 2.29 2.00 2.88
CA ARG A 248 3.25 2.58 1.94
C ARG A 248 4.68 2.37 2.42
N ALA A 249 4.99 2.62 3.69
CA ALA A 249 6.32 2.40 4.25
C ALA A 249 6.73 0.92 4.13
N GLU A 250 5.81 0.00 4.39
CA GLU A 250 6.04 -1.44 4.20
C GLU A 250 6.29 -1.77 2.73
N ARG A 251 5.46 -1.26 1.80
CA ARG A 251 5.63 -1.48 0.36
C ARG A 251 6.94 -0.90 -0.18
N GLU A 252 7.33 0.29 0.29
CA GLU A 252 8.61 0.92 -0.07
C GLU A 252 9.79 0.12 0.47
N SER A 253 9.73 -0.34 1.73
CA SER A 253 10.78 -1.18 2.32
C SER A 253 10.89 -2.54 1.62
N ALA A 254 9.76 -3.15 1.25
CA ALA A 254 9.72 -4.40 0.49
C ALA A 254 10.22 -4.20 -0.95
N GLY A 255 9.88 -3.07 -1.56
CA GLY A 255 10.39 -2.67 -2.88
C GLY A 255 11.90 -2.44 -2.86
N ALA A 256 12.41 -1.73 -1.86
CA ALA A 256 13.84 -1.51 -1.66
C ALA A 256 14.58 -2.82 -1.37
N ALA A 257 14.00 -3.73 -0.58
CA ALA A 257 14.56 -5.04 -0.31
C ALA A 257 14.61 -5.89 -1.60
N LYS A 258 13.55 -5.90 -2.40
CA LYS A 258 13.52 -6.59 -3.71
C LYS A 258 14.52 -5.99 -4.70
N ALA A 259 14.63 -4.66 -4.77
CA ALA A 259 15.60 -3.99 -5.63
C ALA A 259 17.04 -4.30 -5.22
N LYS A 260 17.34 -4.27 -3.92
CA LYS A 260 18.66 -4.63 -3.38
C LYS A 260 18.99 -6.10 -3.65
N ALA A 261 18.04 -7.01 -3.46
CA ALA A 261 18.23 -8.42 -3.75
C ALA A 261 18.49 -8.68 -5.24
N LYS A 262 17.78 -7.98 -6.14
CA LYS A 262 18.00 -8.06 -7.58
C LYS A 262 19.39 -7.57 -7.97
N LEU A 263 19.82 -6.42 -7.47
CA LEU A 263 21.16 -5.88 -7.72
C LEU A 263 22.28 -6.79 -7.18
N GLU A 264 22.08 -7.40 -6.01
CA GLU A 264 23.04 -8.34 -5.44
C GLU A 264 23.12 -9.64 -6.25
N GLN A 265 22.00 -10.12 -6.78
CA GLN A 265 21.97 -11.29 -7.66
C GLN A 265 22.67 -11.00 -8.99
N GLU A 266 22.36 -9.88 -9.63
CA GLU A 266 23.01 -9.44 -10.88
C GLU A 266 24.52 -9.24 -10.67
N ALA A 267 24.95 -8.70 -9.53
CA ALA A 267 26.37 -8.57 -9.19
C ALA A 267 27.06 -9.94 -9.02
N ARG A 268 26.43 -10.90 -8.32
CA ARG A 268 26.96 -12.27 -8.16
C ARG A 268 26.96 -13.06 -9.46
N GLU A 269 26.03 -12.81 -10.37
CA GLU A 269 26.01 -13.40 -11.70
C GLU A 269 27.13 -12.83 -12.57
N ALA A 270 27.29 -11.50 -12.59
CA ALA A 270 28.38 -10.84 -13.30
C ALA A 270 29.77 -11.22 -12.76
N GLU A 271 29.91 -11.42 -11.44
CA GLU A 271 31.15 -11.91 -10.84
C GLU A 271 31.45 -13.35 -11.25
N ARG A 272 30.46 -14.25 -11.20
CA ARG A 272 30.61 -15.64 -11.68
C ARG A 272 30.93 -15.71 -13.17
N GLU A 273 30.33 -14.87 -14.00
CA GLU A 273 30.64 -14.80 -15.43
C GLU A 273 32.06 -14.32 -15.67
N ARG A 274 32.53 -13.31 -14.91
CA ARG A 274 33.93 -12.87 -14.97
C ARG A 274 34.88 -13.99 -14.56
N GLU A 275 34.62 -14.68 -13.44
CA GLU A 275 35.44 -15.81 -12.99
C GLU A 275 35.48 -16.96 -14.01
N LEU A 276 34.33 -17.30 -14.61
CA LEU A 276 34.24 -18.31 -15.66
C LEU A 276 35.01 -17.89 -16.91
N SER A 277 34.93 -16.61 -17.30
CA SER A 277 35.66 -16.07 -18.46
C SER A 277 37.17 -16.05 -18.24
N GLU A 278 37.63 -15.68 -17.04
CA GLU A 278 39.05 -15.72 -16.68
C GLU A 278 39.57 -17.15 -16.60
N ARG A 279 38.75 -18.08 -16.08
CA ARG A 279 39.08 -19.51 -16.08
C ARG A 279 39.15 -20.07 -17.50
N ALA A 280 38.26 -19.66 -18.41
CA ALA A 280 38.24 -20.14 -19.79
C ALA A 280 39.44 -19.65 -20.63
N LYS A 281 40.03 -18.49 -20.31
CA LYS A 281 41.25 -17.97 -20.96
C LYS A 281 42.52 -18.80 -20.69
N VAL A 282 42.53 -19.64 -19.64
CA VAL A 282 43.72 -20.41 -19.26
C VAL A 282 43.92 -21.59 -20.23
N ASP A 283 45.06 -21.58 -20.92
CA ASP A 283 45.49 -22.63 -21.85
C ASP A 283 45.53 -24.02 -21.13
N PRO A 284 44.85 -25.05 -21.70
CA PRO A 284 44.85 -26.42 -21.18
C PRO A 284 46.24 -27.03 -20.95
N LEU A 285 47.29 -26.56 -21.65
CA LEU A 285 48.67 -27.03 -21.46
C LEU A 285 49.35 -26.41 -20.23
N LEU A 286 48.83 -25.29 -19.72
CA LEU A 286 49.42 -24.54 -18.61
C LEU A 286 48.73 -24.81 -17.26
N ILE A 287 47.51 -25.37 -17.25
CA ILE A 287 46.71 -25.56 -16.04
C ILE A 287 47.42 -26.34 -14.91
N PHE A 288 48.31 -27.28 -15.25
CA PHE A 288 49.10 -28.05 -14.28
C PHE A 288 50.57 -27.65 -14.21
N ARG A 289 50.98 -26.63 -14.98
CA ARG A 289 52.35 -26.10 -14.98
C ARG A 289 52.52 -24.89 -14.05
N THR A 290 51.42 -24.21 -13.71
CA THR A 290 51.41 -23.08 -12.75
C THR A 290 51.39 -23.52 -11.28
N SER A 291 51.15 -24.80 -10.99
CA SER A 291 51.22 -25.35 -9.63
C SER A 291 52.58 -26.00 -9.39
N ASP A 292 53.29 -25.61 -8.33
CA ASP A 292 54.58 -26.20 -7.90
C ASP A 292 54.48 -27.67 -7.43
N GLU A 293 53.33 -28.31 -7.63
CA GLU A 293 53.01 -29.64 -7.12
C GLU A 293 53.49 -30.79 -8.02
N TYR A 294 53.99 -30.49 -9.22
CA TYR A 294 54.29 -31.50 -10.25
C TYR A 294 55.67 -31.28 -10.87
N SER A 295 56.39 -32.37 -11.15
CA SER A 295 57.80 -32.33 -11.58
C SER A 295 58.01 -32.83 -13.01
N LYS A 296 57.14 -33.69 -13.54
CA LYS A 296 57.18 -34.15 -14.93
C LYS A 296 55.77 -34.22 -15.52
N TRP A 297 55.66 -33.84 -16.77
CA TRP A 297 54.41 -33.78 -17.53
C TRP A 297 54.53 -34.60 -18.81
N ASP A 298 53.41 -35.10 -19.32
CA ASP A 298 53.32 -35.77 -20.62
C ASP A 298 53.18 -34.76 -21.78
N GLU A 299 53.06 -35.28 -23.02
CA GLU A 299 52.91 -34.49 -24.24
C GLU A 299 51.66 -33.59 -24.26
N ASN A 300 50.65 -33.88 -23.42
CA ASN A 300 49.42 -33.11 -23.28
C ASN A 300 49.43 -32.18 -22.06
N GLY A 301 50.56 -32.08 -21.33
CA GLY A 301 50.69 -31.24 -20.15
C GLY A 301 50.10 -31.85 -18.86
N ILE A 302 49.78 -33.15 -18.85
CA ILE A 302 49.22 -33.84 -17.67
C ILE A 302 50.36 -34.33 -16.77
N PRO A 303 50.32 -34.05 -15.45
CA PRO A 303 51.35 -34.49 -14.52
C PRO A 303 51.50 -36.01 -14.42
N THR A 304 52.70 -36.51 -14.73
CA THR A 304 53.05 -37.94 -14.61
C THR A 304 53.76 -38.24 -13.28
N VAL A 305 54.44 -37.25 -12.69
CA VAL A 305 55.20 -37.39 -11.44
C VAL A 305 54.88 -36.21 -10.51
N ASP A 306 54.60 -36.51 -9.25
CA ASP A 306 54.38 -35.50 -8.21
C ASP A 306 55.70 -34.84 -7.73
N ALA A 307 55.62 -33.76 -6.97
CA ALA A 307 56.78 -33.04 -6.42
C ALA A 307 57.73 -33.92 -5.58
N ALA A 308 57.27 -35.09 -5.09
CA ALA A 308 58.06 -36.05 -4.31
C ALA A 308 58.77 -37.10 -5.18
N GLY A 309 58.62 -37.06 -6.51
CA GLY A 309 59.21 -38.03 -7.42
C GLY A 309 58.42 -39.34 -7.56
N ASN A 310 57.21 -39.42 -7.01
CA ASN A 310 56.37 -40.60 -7.10
C ASN A 310 55.45 -40.55 -8.32
N VAL A 311 55.25 -41.72 -8.94
CA VAL A 311 54.33 -41.88 -10.07
C VAL A 311 52.89 -41.68 -9.58
N SER A 312 52.17 -40.74 -10.19
CA SER A 312 50.77 -40.45 -9.86
C SER A 312 49.91 -41.72 -9.88
N SER A 313 49.11 -41.95 -8.82
CA SER A 313 48.29 -43.15 -8.70
C SER A 313 47.18 -43.20 -9.78
N LYS A 314 46.76 -44.41 -10.21
CA LYS A 314 45.73 -44.60 -11.25
C LYS A 314 44.43 -43.81 -11.00
N ASN A 315 44.04 -43.61 -9.73
CA ASN A 315 42.85 -42.81 -9.38
C ASN A 315 43.10 -41.30 -9.45
N ARG A 316 44.33 -40.83 -9.17
CA ARG A 316 44.71 -39.42 -9.28
C ARG A 316 44.87 -39.01 -10.75
N CYS A 317 45.49 -39.85 -11.59
CA CYS A 317 45.56 -39.60 -13.03
C CYS A 317 44.17 -39.48 -13.67
N LYS A 318 43.21 -40.34 -13.30
CA LYS A 318 41.82 -40.24 -13.79
C LYS A 318 41.12 -38.93 -13.38
N LYS A 319 41.45 -38.36 -12.22
CA LYS A 319 40.90 -37.05 -11.80
C LYS A 319 41.56 -35.90 -12.58
N LEU A 320 42.88 -35.96 -12.77
CA LEU A 320 43.62 -34.96 -13.54
C LEU A 320 43.23 -34.94 -15.02
N VAL A 321 43.02 -36.11 -15.62
CA VAL A 321 42.51 -36.23 -17.01
C VAL A 321 41.11 -35.61 -17.12
N LYS A 322 40.21 -35.85 -16.16
CA LYS A 322 38.86 -35.24 -16.16
C LYS A 322 38.89 -33.73 -16.00
N GLU A 323 39.78 -33.20 -15.15
CA GLU A 323 39.93 -31.75 -14.96
C GLU A 323 40.53 -31.10 -16.23
N TRP A 324 41.47 -31.79 -16.89
CA TRP A 324 42.04 -31.38 -18.17
C TRP A 324 41.01 -31.38 -19.30
N GLU A 325 40.23 -32.44 -19.47
CA GLU A 325 39.16 -32.52 -20.48
C GLU A 325 38.10 -31.43 -20.27
N LYS A 326 37.73 -31.15 -19.01
CA LYS A 326 36.78 -30.09 -18.67
C LYS A 326 37.33 -28.70 -19.01
N GLN A 327 38.60 -28.43 -18.71
CA GLN A 327 39.24 -27.16 -19.04
C GLN A 327 39.43 -27.00 -20.55
N LYS A 328 39.81 -28.08 -21.25
CA LYS A 328 39.97 -28.11 -22.70
C LYS A 328 38.67 -27.73 -23.42
N ASN A 329 37.54 -28.30 -23.01
CA ASN A 329 36.23 -27.95 -23.59
C ASN A 329 35.87 -26.48 -23.33
N LEU A 330 36.10 -25.96 -22.12
CA LEU A 330 35.86 -24.54 -21.79
C LEU A 330 36.74 -23.58 -22.62
N HIS A 331 38.00 -23.95 -22.86
CA HIS A 331 38.93 -23.15 -23.65
C HIS A 331 38.62 -23.20 -25.15
N GLU A 332 38.21 -24.36 -25.67
CA GLU A 332 37.76 -24.52 -27.07
C GLU A 332 36.47 -23.73 -27.35
N GLU A 333 35.50 -23.72 -26.41
CA GLU A 333 34.30 -22.89 -26.49
C GLU A 333 34.62 -21.38 -26.45
N TRP A 334 35.62 -20.97 -25.66
CA TRP A 334 36.10 -19.59 -25.63
C TRP A 334 36.78 -19.18 -26.96
N LEU A 335 37.65 -20.03 -27.51
CA LEU A 335 38.28 -19.79 -28.81
C LEU A 335 37.24 -19.70 -29.94
N ALA A 336 36.19 -20.53 -29.91
CA ALA A 336 35.11 -20.50 -30.89
C ALA A 336 34.25 -19.22 -30.79
N THR A 337 34.04 -18.68 -29.59
CA THR A 337 33.29 -17.43 -29.38
C THR A 337 34.13 -16.19 -29.74
N GLU A 338 35.45 -16.21 -29.52
CA GLU A 338 36.36 -15.13 -29.92
C GLU A 338 36.59 -15.09 -31.45
N GLN A 339 36.56 -16.24 -32.14
CA GLN A 339 36.62 -16.31 -33.61
C GLN A 339 35.31 -15.90 -34.31
N ALA A 340 34.18 -15.92 -33.59
CA ALA A 340 32.87 -15.56 -34.10
C ALA A 340 32.45 -14.09 -33.83
N ALA A 341 33.20 -13.38 -32.97
CA ALA A 341 33.00 -11.97 -32.64
C ALA A 341 33.76 -11.04 -33.61
#